data_AF-A0AAW2JZX4-F1
#
_entry.id   AF-A0AAW2JZX4-F1
#
_cell.length_a   1.000
_cell.length_b   1.000
_cell.length_c   1.000
_cell.angle_alpha   90.00
_cell.angle_beta   90.00
_cell.angle_gamma   90.00
#
_symmetry.space_group_name_H-M   'P 1'
#
loop_
_entity.id
_entity.type
_entity.pdbx_description
1 polymer ?
#
loop_
_entity_poly.entity_id
_entity_poly.type
_entity_poly.pdbx_seq_one_letter_code
_entity_poly.pdbx_strand_id
1 'polypeptide(L)'
;MQNSAAGMEVDATATPAWQEPVTFAQKPNFRPLKVHEISNGQIQFRKVPVPPHRYTPLKKSWLEIYTPIYEKMKIDIGMNLKALWSS
;
A
#
# COMPACT_ATOMS: atom_id res chain seq x y z
N MET A 1 -27.96 -56.26 -57.53
CA MET A 1 -28.68 -57.27 -56.72
C MET A 1 -27.60 -58.03 -55.95
N GLN A 2 -27.52 -58.14 -54.63
CA GLN A 2 -28.41 -57.86 -53.49
C GLN A 2 -27.53 -57.66 -52.23
N ASN A 3 -28.11 -56.98 -51.24
CA ASN A 3 -27.61 -56.55 -49.93
C ASN A 3 -26.96 -57.63 -49.04
N SER A 4 -26.13 -57.19 -48.07
CA SER A 4 -26.44 -57.33 -46.63
C SER A 4 -25.39 -56.65 -45.74
N ALA A 5 -25.83 -55.71 -44.90
CA ALA A 5 -25.44 -55.59 -43.48
C ALA A 5 -26.09 -54.34 -42.88
N ALA A 6 -27.10 -54.54 -42.05
CA ALA A 6 -27.54 -53.53 -41.09
C ALA A 6 -26.51 -53.50 -39.95
N GLY A 7 -25.86 -52.36 -39.75
CA GLY A 7 -25.01 -52.06 -38.60
C GLY A 7 -25.43 -50.72 -38.03
N MET A 8 -25.79 -50.71 -36.75
CA MET A 8 -26.23 -49.57 -35.97
C MET A 8 -25.22 -48.42 -36.06
N GLU A 9 -25.59 -47.28 -36.64
CA GLU A 9 -24.84 -46.01 -36.50
C GLU A 9 -25.54 -45.17 -35.43
N VAL A 10 -24.90 -45.04 -34.28
CA VAL A 10 -25.30 -44.09 -33.24
C VAL A 10 -24.72 -42.73 -33.58
N ASP A 11 -25.53 -41.87 -34.21
CA ASP A 11 -25.34 -40.43 -34.16
C ASP A 11 -25.90 -39.92 -32.84
N ALA A 12 -25.04 -39.36 -32.00
CA ALA A 12 -25.35 -38.21 -31.17
C ALA A 12 -24.10 -37.82 -30.38
N THR A 13 -23.48 -36.77 -30.89
CA THR A 13 -22.54 -35.90 -30.19
C THR A 13 -22.95 -35.66 -28.73
N ALA A 14 -22.10 -36.07 -27.79
CA ALA A 14 -22.00 -35.43 -26.49
C ALA A 14 -20.58 -35.62 -25.98
N THR A 15 -19.64 -34.90 -26.60
CA THR A 15 -18.33 -34.60 -26.03
C THR A 15 -18.57 -34.11 -24.59
N PRO A 16 -18.09 -34.78 -23.53
CA PRO A 16 -17.98 -34.11 -22.25
C PRO A 16 -16.95 -33.00 -22.47
N ALA A 17 -17.46 -31.78 -22.64
CA ALA A 17 -16.67 -30.59 -22.83
C ALA A 17 -15.56 -30.60 -21.77
N TRP A 18 -14.33 -30.56 -22.26
CA TRP A 18 -13.13 -30.45 -21.46
C TRP A 18 -13.36 -29.40 -20.38
N GLN A 19 -13.18 -29.81 -19.13
CA GLN A 19 -13.12 -28.89 -18.01
C GLN A 19 -12.01 -27.88 -18.34
N GLU A 20 -12.40 -26.65 -18.66
CA GLU A 20 -11.48 -25.52 -18.72
C GLU A 20 -10.67 -25.56 -17.42
N PRO A 21 -9.33 -25.69 -17.45
CA PRO A 21 -8.55 -25.65 -16.24
C PRO A 21 -8.78 -24.28 -15.63
N VAL A 22 -9.55 -24.24 -14.54
CA VAL A 22 -9.77 -23.03 -13.76
C VAL A 22 -8.38 -22.61 -13.28
N THR A 23 -7.77 -21.64 -13.98
CA THR A 23 -6.47 -21.11 -13.59
C THR A 23 -6.71 -20.36 -12.29
N PHE A 24 -6.52 -21.04 -11.16
CA PHE A 24 -6.51 -20.38 -9.87
C PHE A 24 -5.47 -19.28 -9.94
N ALA A 25 -5.91 -18.03 -9.80
CA ALA A 25 -5.04 -16.86 -9.82
C ALA A 25 -3.83 -17.14 -8.93
N GLN A 26 -2.63 -17.09 -9.52
CA GLN A 26 -1.42 -17.39 -8.79
C GLN A 26 -1.35 -16.49 -7.56
N LYS A 27 -1.10 -17.10 -6.40
CA LYS A 27 -1.10 -16.42 -5.11
C LYS A 27 -0.13 -15.24 -5.18
N PRO A 28 -0.58 -13.99 -4.92
CA PRO A 28 0.31 -12.83 -5.00
C PRO A 28 1.46 -13.00 -4.01
N ASN A 29 2.69 -12.80 -4.48
CA ASN A 29 3.89 -12.87 -3.65
C ASN A 29 4.17 -11.50 -3.05
N PHE A 30 3.86 -11.34 -1.76
CA PHE A 30 4.17 -10.14 -1.00
C PHE A 30 5.57 -10.28 -0.39
N ARG A 31 6.56 -9.72 -1.07
CA ARG A 31 7.91 -9.59 -0.49
C ARG A 31 7.87 -8.65 0.71
N PRO A 32 8.69 -8.87 1.75
CA PRO A 32 8.78 -7.96 2.88
C PRO A 32 9.15 -6.55 2.39
N LEU A 33 8.34 -5.57 2.78
CA LEU A 33 8.54 -4.18 2.40
C LEU A 33 9.76 -3.62 3.15
N LYS A 34 10.73 -3.10 2.42
CA LYS A 34 11.90 -2.46 3.03
C LYS A 34 11.49 -1.08 3.57
N VAL A 35 12.16 -0.61 4.62
CA VAL A 35 11.86 0.68 5.27
C VAL A 35 11.83 1.85 4.26
N HIS A 36 12.70 1.83 3.25
CA HIS A 36 12.73 2.86 2.21
C HIS A 36 11.50 2.82 1.28
N GLU A 37 10.82 1.69 1.14
CA GLU A 37 9.67 1.54 0.22
C GLU A 37 8.37 2.03 0.83
N ILE A 38 8.31 2.20 2.16
CA ILE A 38 7.12 2.67 2.90
C ILE A 38 6.73 4.10 2.48
N SER A 39 7.71 4.94 2.12
CA SER A 39 7.51 6.35 1.72
C SER A 39 8.05 6.64 0.31
N ASN A 40 8.20 5.63 -0.54
CA ASN A 40 8.84 5.73 -1.86
C ASN A 40 10.28 6.32 -1.80
N GLY A 41 10.96 6.17 -0.67
CA GLY A 41 12.30 6.70 -0.41
C GLY A 41 12.35 8.21 -0.23
N GLN A 42 11.21 8.90 -0.19
CA GLN A 42 11.16 10.36 -0.10
C GLN A 42 11.00 10.85 1.33
N ILE A 43 11.76 11.89 1.67
CA ILE A 43 11.63 12.61 2.93
C ILE A 43 10.35 13.43 2.88
N GLN A 44 9.45 13.21 3.84
CA GLN A 44 8.18 13.93 3.94
C GLN A 44 8.31 15.10 4.91
N PHE A 45 7.94 16.30 4.47
CA PHE A 45 7.92 17.50 5.30
C PHE A 45 6.48 17.92 5.62
N ARG A 46 6.23 18.29 6.87
CA ARG A 46 4.94 18.80 7.34
C ARG A 46 5.15 20.11 8.08
N LYS A 47 4.40 21.15 7.70
CA LYS A 47 4.38 22.44 8.42
C LYS A 47 3.10 22.52 9.25
N VAL A 48 3.25 22.71 10.56
CA VAL A 48 2.13 22.87 11.49
C VAL A 48 2.11 24.32 11.98
N PRO A 49 1.04 25.09 11.73
CA PRO A 49 0.92 26.44 12.26
C PRO A 49 0.68 26.40 13.77
N VAL A 50 1.32 27.31 14.51
CA VAL A 50 1.16 27.45 15.96
C VAL A 50 0.53 28.81 16.25
N PRO A 51 -0.56 28.88 17.05
CA PRO A 51 -1.16 30.15 17.44
C PRO A 51 -0.20 31.03 18.26
N PRO A 52 -0.27 32.37 18.17
CA PRO A 52 0.66 33.30 18.85
C PRO A 52 0.81 33.04 20.36
N HIS A 53 -0.31 32.82 21.07
CA HIS A 53 -0.32 32.61 22.51
C HIS A 53 0.32 31.28 22.96
N ARG A 54 0.56 30.33 22.04
CA ARG A 54 1.14 29.01 22.31
C ARG A 54 2.66 28.98 22.14
N TYR A 55 3.28 30.00 21.54
CA TYR A 55 4.73 30.00 21.33
C TYR A 55 5.53 30.09 22.64
N THR A 56 5.11 30.94 23.58
CA THR A 56 5.75 31.08 24.88
C THR A 56 5.79 29.76 25.66
N PRO A 57 4.67 29.03 25.85
CA PRO A 57 4.72 27.72 26.50
C PRO A 57 5.47 26.68 25.66
N LEU A 58 5.32 26.68 24.33
CA LEU A 58 6.02 25.74 23.45
C LEU A 58 7.55 25.88 23.56
N LYS A 59 8.06 27.11 23.62
CA LYS A 59 9.49 27.38 23.76
C LYS A 59 10.04 26.90 25.10
N LYS A 60 9.27 27.05 26.19
CA LYS A 60 9.68 26.61 27.54
C LYS A 60 9.85 25.08 27.61
N SER A 61 8.93 24.33 27.02
CA SER A 61 8.93 22.86 27.03
C SER A 61 9.51 22.22 25.76
N TRP A 62 10.21 22.98 24.91
CA TRP A 62 10.66 22.49 23.60
C TRP A 62 11.57 21.27 23.69
N LEU A 63 12.54 21.28 24.62
CA LEU A 63 13.48 20.16 24.80
C LEU A 63 12.77 18.89 25.27
N GLU A 64 11.77 19.02 26.15
CA GLU A 64 10.98 17.88 26.64
C GLU A 64 10.19 17.21 25.51
N ILE A 65 9.75 17.99 24.52
CA ILE A 65 9.05 17.50 23.32
C ILE A 65 10.06 16.93 22.30
N TYR A 66 11.16 17.63 22.06
CA TYR A 66 12.15 17.28 21.04
C TYR A 66 12.82 15.94 21.31
N THR A 67 13.33 15.74 22.52
CA THR A 67 14.14 14.57 22.89
C THR A 67 13.46 13.23 22.56
N PRO A 68 12.23 12.94 23.01
CA PRO A 68 11.59 11.66 22.71
C PRO A 68 11.25 11.50 21.22
N ILE A 69 10.98 12.59 20.50
CA ILE A 69 10.66 12.55 19.07
C ILE A 69 11.90 12.19 18.26
N TYR A 70 13.02 12.86 18.55
CA TYR A 70 14.28 12.60 17.87
C TYR A 70 14.84 11.22 18.22
N GLU A 71 14.85 10.84 19.49
CA GLU A 71 15.50 9.60 19.94
C GLU A 71 14.72 8.35 19.58
N LYS A 72 13.40 8.34 19.82
CA LYS A 72 12.57 7.15 19.70
C LYS A 72 11.94 7.01 18.32
N MET A 73 11.53 8.12 17.72
CA MET A 73 10.85 8.11 16.42
C MET A 73 11.79 8.45 15.25
N LYS A 74 12.99 8.97 15.53
CA LYS A 74 13.97 9.39 14.51
C LYS A 74 13.39 10.42 13.53
N ILE A 75 12.51 11.29 14.02
CA ILE A 75 11.94 12.38 13.26
C ILE A 75 12.70 13.66 13.58
N ASP A 76 13.18 14.34 12.55
CA ASP A 76 13.77 15.67 12.69
C ASP A 76 12.66 16.73 12.75
N ILE A 77 12.68 17.57 13.79
CA ILE A 77 11.69 18.62 14.01
C ILE A 77 12.36 19.94 14.37
N GLY A 78 11.82 21.04 13.85
CA GLY A 78 12.31 22.38 14.11
C GLY A 78 11.18 23.38 14.35
N MET A 79 11.44 24.36 15.22
CA MET A 79 10.52 25.46 15.49
C MET A 79 10.92 26.72 14.71
N ASN A 80 10.02 27.21 13.86
CA ASN A 80 10.20 28.46 13.13
C ASN A 80 9.80 29.66 13.98
N LEU A 81 10.78 30.29 14.65
CA LEU A 81 10.55 31.47 15.51
C LEU A 81 10.31 32.78 14.73
N LYS A 82 10.60 32.81 13.43
CA LYS A 82 10.52 34.02 12.59
C LYS A 82 9.21 34.18 11.83
N ALA A 83 8.39 33.13 11.69
CA ALA A 83 7.21 33.13 10.82
C ALA A 83 6.00 33.94 11.37
N LEU A 84 6.19 34.66 12.49
CA LEU A 84 5.14 35.31 13.27
C LEU A 84 4.56 36.60 12.64
N TRP A 85 5.03 37.06 11.48
CA TRP A 85 4.62 38.34 10.90
C TRP A 85 4.23 38.30 9.41
N SER A 86 4.28 37.15 8.75
CA SER A 86 4.06 37.06 7.29
C SER A 86 2.76 36.35 6.91
N SER A 87 1.65 36.66 7.59
CA SER A 87 0.30 36.29 7.14
C SER A 87 -0.57 37.52 6.96
#